data_AF-A0A7R9HHN6-F1
#
_entry.id   AF-A0A7R9HHN6-F1
#
_cell.length_a   1.000
_cell.length_b   1.000
_cell.length_c   1.000
_cell.angle_alpha   90.00
_cell.angle_beta   90.00
_cell.angle_gamma   90.00
#
_symmetry.space_group_name_H-M   'P 1'
#
loop_
_entity.id
_entity.type
_entity.pdbx_description
1 polymer ?
#
loop_
_entity_poly.entity_id
_entity_poly.type
_entity_poly.pdbx_seq_one_letter_code
_entity_poly.pdbx_strand_id
1 'polypeptide(L)'
;MNIISKWYKPWFFTHVREFLKRGHGMEYIPLRDYYHRHTRPLFWEAEHIIPFGNSPWFRYLCGWMMPPKVALLKITETKAITELYEKSHIIQDMLVPIRALQDSILHFHQTVQVH
;
A
#
# COMPACT_ATOMS: atom_id res chain seq x y z
N MET A 1 -17.12 14.70 7.27
CA MET A 1 -16.87 13.91 6.04
C MET A 1 -15.38 13.89 5.76
N ASN A 2 -14.74 12.72 5.77
CA ASN A 2 -13.30 12.55 5.68
C ASN A 2 -12.84 12.26 4.24
N ILE A 3 -12.28 13.27 3.57
CA ILE A 3 -11.66 13.12 2.24
C ILE A 3 -10.28 12.48 2.43
N ILE A 4 -10.12 11.20 2.10
CA ILE A 4 -8.88 10.43 2.31
C ILE A 4 -7.83 10.66 1.21
N SER A 5 -8.24 11.21 0.06
CA SER A 5 -7.39 11.42 -1.12
C SER A 5 -6.44 12.63 -1.03
N LYS A 6 -6.28 13.26 0.14
CA LYS A 6 -5.46 14.48 0.27
C LYS A 6 -3.98 14.15 0.48
N TRP A 7 -3.10 14.87 -0.21
CA TRP A 7 -1.66 14.62 -0.26
C TRP A 7 -0.93 14.80 1.09
N TYR A 8 -1.47 15.63 1.97
CA TYR A 8 -0.92 15.89 3.30
C TYR A 8 -1.40 14.90 4.37
N LYS A 9 -2.38 14.04 4.05
CA LYS A 9 -2.96 13.09 5.02
C LYS A 9 -2.13 11.82 5.14
N PRO A 10 -2.22 11.12 6.29
CA PRO A 10 -1.72 9.75 6.42
C PRO A 10 -2.24 8.84 5.32
N TRP A 11 -1.44 7.83 4.98
CA TRP A 11 -1.91 6.73 4.17
C TRP A 11 -3.11 6.09 4.86
N PHE A 12 -4.06 5.62 4.07
CA PHE A 12 -5.34 5.11 4.53
C PHE A 12 -5.16 3.94 5.50
N PHE A 13 -4.18 3.05 5.29
CA PHE A 13 -3.92 1.95 6.21
C PHE A 13 -3.37 2.46 7.55
N THR A 14 -2.50 3.48 7.56
CA THR A 14 -2.01 4.12 8.80
C THR A 14 -3.17 4.80 9.52
N HIS A 15 -4.01 5.53 8.79
CA HIS A 15 -5.21 6.18 9.32
C HIS A 15 -6.16 5.15 9.96
N VAL A 16 -6.46 4.05 9.26
CA VAL A 16 -7.29 2.96 9.78
C VAL A 16 -6.64 2.31 11.00
N ARG A 17 -5.33 2.07 10.99
CA ARG A 17 -4.58 1.50 12.13
C ARG A 17 -4.68 2.39 13.37
N GLU A 18 -4.48 3.69 13.22
CA GLU A 18 -4.63 4.67 14.31
C GLU A 18 -6.08 4.78 14.78
N PHE A 19 -7.02 4.77 13.84
CA PHE A 19 -8.45 4.81 14.14
C PHE A 19 -8.89 3.59 14.96
N LEU A 20 -8.46 2.39 14.56
CA LEU A 20 -8.72 1.15 15.31
C LEU A 20 -8.07 1.17 16.70
N LYS A 21 -6.85 1.72 16.82
CA LYS A 21 -6.19 1.90 18.12
C LYS A 21 -6.91 2.88 19.05
N ARG A 22 -7.60 3.89 18.49
CA ARG A 22 -8.39 4.87 19.26
C ARG A 22 -9.71 4.29 19.77
N GLY A 23 -10.10 3.09 19.33
CA GLY A 23 -11.30 2.39 19.78
C GLY A 23 -12.51 2.63 18.88
N HIS A 24 -13.71 2.60 19.45
CA HIS A 24 -14.95 2.72 18.70
C HIS A 24 -15.17 4.16 18.21
N GLY A 25 -15.30 4.32 16.90
CA GLY A 25 -15.66 5.57 16.25
C GLY A 25 -16.40 5.31 14.95
N MET A 26 -17.24 6.26 14.52
CA MET A 26 -17.89 6.22 13.22
C MET A 26 -17.35 7.37 12.37
N GLU A 27 -16.76 7.04 11.22
CA GLU A 27 -16.24 8.03 10.28
C GLU A 27 -16.91 7.89 8.91
N TYR A 28 -17.41 9.00 8.39
CA TYR A 28 -18.05 9.05 7.07
C TYR A 28 -17.04 9.45 6.00
N ILE A 29 -16.75 8.54 5.07
CA ILE A 29 -15.85 8.73 3.93
C ILE A 29 -16.68 8.88 2.65
N PRO A 30 -16.38 9.85 1.76
CA PRO A 30 -17.02 9.94 0.44
C PRO A 30 -16.84 8.65 -0.37
N LEU A 31 -17.91 8.16 -0.99
CA LEU A 31 -17.89 6.92 -1.79
C LEU A 31 -16.81 6.95 -2.88
N ARG A 32 -16.70 8.05 -3.63
CA ARG A 32 -15.70 8.22 -4.68
C ARG A 32 -14.27 8.05 -4.16
N ASP A 33 -13.96 8.65 -3.02
CA ASP A 33 -12.64 8.54 -2.41
C ASP A 33 -12.37 7.12 -1.89
N TYR A 34 -13.40 6.47 -1.34
CA TYR A 34 -13.29 5.09 -0.87
C TYR A 34 -13.01 4.11 -2.03
N TYR A 35 -13.71 4.23 -3.16
CA TYR A 35 -13.46 3.40 -4.34
C TYR A 35 -12.07 3.63 -4.92
N HIS A 36 -11.61 4.88 -4.96
CA HIS A 36 -10.30 5.24 -5.51
C HIS A 36 -9.14 5.12 -4.52
N ARG A 37 -9.35 4.54 -3.33
CA ARG A 37 -8.29 4.38 -2.32
C ARG A 37 -7.08 3.58 -2.85
N HIS A 38 -7.30 2.71 -3.83
CA HIS A 38 -6.25 1.90 -4.47
C HIS A 38 -5.73 2.51 -5.80
N THR A 39 -6.37 3.56 -6.32
CA THR A 39 -6.04 4.12 -7.64
C THR A 39 -4.78 4.99 -7.62
N ARG A 40 -4.32 5.45 -6.44
CA ARG A 40 -2.99 6.04 -6.31
C ARG A 40 -1.96 4.92 -6.09
N PRO A 41 -1.17 4.53 -7.10
CA PRO A 41 -0.61 3.18 -7.24
C PRO A 41 0.57 2.84 -6.31
N LEU A 42 0.80 3.60 -5.25
CA LEU A 42 1.95 3.43 -4.36
C LEU A 42 1.53 3.16 -2.91
N PHE A 43 0.29 2.72 -2.70
CA PHE A 43 -0.32 2.73 -1.38
C PHE A 43 0.33 1.77 -0.37
N TRP A 44 0.95 0.69 -0.85
CA TRP A 44 1.61 -0.33 -0.04
C TRP A 44 3.12 -0.28 -0.25
N GLU A 45 3.58 -0.18 -1.50
CA GLU A 45 5.01 -0.09 -1.82
C GLU A 45 5.70 1.21 -1.37
N ALA A 46 4.98 2.34 -1.27
CA ALA A 46 5.62 3.59 -0.83
C ALA A 46 6.17 3.50 0.61
N GLU A 47 5.57 2.70 1.47
CA GLU A 47 6.06 2.50 2.85
C GLU A 47 7.42 1.80 2.85
N HIS A 48 7.59 0.79 1.99
CA HIS A 48 8.84 0.07 1.87
C HIS A 48 9.93 0.88 1.17
N ILE A 49 9.57 1.69 0.17
CA ILE A 49 10.54 2.50 -0.59
C ILE A 49 10.96 3.76 0.18
N ILE A 50 10.00 4.42 0.85
CA ILE A 50 10.23 5.64 1.61
C ILE A 50 9.66 5.45 3.03
N PRO A 51 10.41 4.79 3.94
CA PRO A 51 9.93 4.51 5.29
C PRO A 51 9.61 5.78 6.09
N PHE A 52 10.27 6.90 5.78
CA PHE A 52 9.99 8.22 6.36
C PHE A 52 8.89 9.01 5.65
N GLY A 53 8.31 8.46 4.57
CA GLY A 53 7.35 9.13 3.70
C GLY A 53 6.01 9.46 4.37
N ASN A 54 5.71 8.77 5.47
CA ASN A 54 4.54 9.03 6.29
C ASN A 54 4.71 10.21 7.27
N SER A 55 5.93 10.76 7.40
CA SER A 55 6.18 11.86 8.33
C SER A 55 5.44 13.14 7.91
N PRO A 56 4.82 13.89 8.83
CA PRO A 56 4.06 15.10 8.49
C PRO A 56 4.88 16.15 7.72
N TRP A 57 6.16 16.32 8.05
CA TRP A 57 7.07 17.25 7.38
C TRP A 57 7.36 16.82 5.93
N PHE A 58 7.60 15.53 5.70
CA PHE A 58 7.89 14.99 4.36
C PHE A 58 6.65 15.09 3.47
N ARG A 59 5.46 14.80 4.01
CA ARG A 59 4.21 14.96 3.27
C ARG A 59 3.92 16.41 2.91
N TYR A 60 4.22 17.35 3.81
CA TYR A 60 4.02 18.77 3.54
C TYR A 60 4.95 19.27 2.41
N LEU A 61 6.21 18.81 2.40
CA LEU A 61 7.22 19.26 1.44
C LEU A 61 7.20 18.48 0.11
N CYS A 62 6.94 17.18 0.16
CA CYS A 62 7.09 16.25 -0.97
C CYS A 62 5.80 15.47 -1.30
N GLY A 63 4.73 15.59 -0.50
CA GLY A 63 3.49 14.85 -0.72
C GLY A 63 2.74 15.25 -1.99
N TRP A 64 2.92 16.48 -2.47
CA TRP A 64 2.40 16.93 -3.76
C TRP A 64 3.12 16.30 -4.96
N MET A 65 4.34 15.78 -4.77
CA MET A 65 5.10 15.06 -5.81
C MET A 65 4.74 13.56 -5.88
N MET A 66 3.81 13.08 -5.04
CA MET A 66 3.38 11.69 -5.02
C MET A 66 2.22 11.44 -6.01
N PRO A 67 2.23 10.34 -6.79
CA PRO A 67 3.25 9.30 -6.82
C PRO A 67 4.45 9.71 -7.72
N PRO A 68 5.70 9.55 -7.25
CA PRO A 68 6.87 9.78 -8.08
C PRO A 68 6.91 8.71 -9.16
N LYS A 69 7.51 9.03 -10.30
CA LYS A 69 7.73 8.04 -11.36
C LYS A 69 8.53 6.86 -10.81
N VAL A 70 8.19 5.64 -11.22
CA VAL A 70 8.89 4.41 -10.82
C VAL A 70 10.40 4.48 -11.08
N ALA A 71 10.83 5.25 -12.08
CA ALA A 71 12.24 5.52 -12.36
C ALA A 71 12.97 6.26 -11.23
N LEU A 72 12.30 7.15 -10.49
CA LEU A 72 12.89 7.84 -9.33
C LEU A 72 13.05 6.88 -8.16
N LEU A 73 12.10 5.96 -7.99
CA LEU A 73 12.15 4.92 -6.95
C LEU A 73 13.37 4.01 -7.14
N LYS A 74 13.65 3.60 -8.39
CA LYS A 74 14.85 2.83 -8.74
C LYS A 74 16.18 3.55 -8.46
N ILE A 75 16.19 4.88 -8.45
CA ILE A 75 17.39 5.68 -8.15
C ILE A 75 17.59 5.82 -6.64
N THR A 76 16.50 5.86 -5.87
CA THR A 76 16.53 6.00 -4.42
C THR A 76 16.68 4.68 -3.68
N GLU A 77 16.39 3.54 -4.31
CA GLU A 77 16.58 2.21 -3.73
C GLU A 77 18.07 1.87 -3.60
N THR A 78 18.47 1.43 -2.39
CA THR A 78 19.80 0.88 -2.16
C THR A 78 19.86 -0.53 -2.74
N LYS A 79 20.99 -0.94 -3.36
CA LYS A 79 21.15 -2.27 -4.00
C LYS A 79 20.70 -3.47 -3.14
N ALA A 80 20.88 -3.39 -1.81
CA ALA A 80 20.43 -4.42 -0.88
C ALA A 80 18.89 -4.55 -0.79
N ILE A 81 18.17 -3.44 -0.92
CA ILE A 81 16.70 -3.41 -0.94
C ILE A 81 16.21 -3.95 -2.29
N THR A 82 16.87 -3.58 -3.39
CA THR A 82 16.57 -4.10 -4.73
C THR A 82 16.74 -5.63 -4.78
N GLU A 83 17.83 -6.17 -4.24
CA GLU A 83 18.03 -7.63 -4.18
C GLU A 83 17.00 -8.34 -3.30
N LEU A 84 16.59 -7.73 -2.18
CA LEU A 84 15.55 -8.28 -1.32
C LEU A 84 14.20 -8.31 -2.05
N TYR A 85 13.88 -7.24 -2.79
CA TYR A 85 12.68 -7.13 -3.61
C TYR A 85 12.67 -8.15 -4.75
N GLU A 86 13.75 -8.25 -5.52
CA GLU A 86 13.84 -9.21 -6.63
C GLU A 86 13.74 -10.66 -6.16
N LYS A 87 14.23 -10.97 -4.95
CA LYS A 87 14.21 -12.34 -4.40
C LYS A 87 12.94 -12.68 -3.63
N SER A 88 12.27 -11.70 -3.01
CA SER A 88 11.19 -11.95 -2.04
C SER A 88 9.83 -11.42 -2.49
N HIS A 89 9.78 -10.60 -3.55
CA HIS A 89 8.55 -9.96 -3.99
C HIS A 89 7.98 -10.69 -5.21
N ILE A 90 6.99 -11.56 -4.99
CA ILE A 90 6.20 -12.19 -6.05
C ILE A 90 4.81 -11.57 -6.04
N ILE A 91 4.51 -10.68 -7.00
CA ILE A 91 3.14 -10.21 -7.26
C ILE A 91 2.56 -11.08 -8.37
N GLN A 92 1.51 -11.84 -8.06
CA GLN A 92 0.85 -12.69 -9.04
C GLN A 92 -0.65 -12.43 -9.05
N ASP A 93 -1.13 -11.81 -10.13
CA ASP A 93 -2.57 -11.67 -10.40
C ASP A 93 -3.06 -12.92 -11.15
N MET A 94 -3.97 -13.67 -10.53
CA MET A 94 -4.53 -14.89 -11.11
C MET A 94 -6.06 -14.83 -11.15
N LEU A 95 -6.64 -15.23 -12.29
CA LEU A 95 -8.08 -15.41 -12.42
C LEU A 95 -8.45 -16.84 -12.07
N VAL A 96 -9.11 -17.01 -10.91
CA VAL A 96 -9.53 -18.33 -10.42
C VAL A 96 -11.05 -18.44 -10.48
N PRO A 97 -11.61 -19.53 -11.04
CA PRO A 97 -13.04 -19.79 -10.97
C PRO A 97 -13.49 -19.91 -9.51
N ILE A 98 -14.60 -19.26 -9.13
CA ILE A 98 -15.11 -19.25 -7.74
C ILE A 98 -15.22 -20.65 -7.14
N ARG A 99 -15.61 -21.65 -7.96
CA ARG A 99 -15.76 -23.06 -7.54
C ARG A 99 -14.45 -23.69 -7.07
N ALA A 100 -13.30 -23.21 -7.56
CA ALA A 100 -11.97 -23.71 -7.25
C ALA A 100 -11.19 -22.76 -6.32
N LEU A 101 -11.82 -21.70 -5.81
CA LEU A 101 -11.15 -20.67 -5.02
C LEU A 101 -10.52 -21.24 -3.74
N GLN A 102 -11.25 -22.10 -3.03
CA GLN A 102 -10.77 -22.70 -1.78
C GLN A 102 -9.54 -23.57 -2.02
N ASP A 103 -9.61 -24.48 -2.98
CA ASP A 103 -8.50 -25.37 -3.32
C ASP A 103 -7.29 -24.58 -3.83
N SER A 104 -7.52 -23.53 -4.60
CA SER A 104 -6.46 -22.66 -5.10
C SER A 104 -5.76 -21.93 -3.96
N ILE A 105 -6.50 -21.37 -3.00
CA ILE A 105 -5.91 -20.70 -1.83
C ILE A 105 -5.06 -21.68 -1.00
N LEU A 106 -5.56 -22.89 -0.75
CA LEU A 106 -4.83 -23.91 0.00
C LEU A 106 -3.56 -24.35 -0.75
N HIS A 107 -3.67 -24.52 -2.06
CA HIS A 107 -2.53 -24.87 -2.91
C HIS A 107 -1.48 -23.76 -2.93
N PHE A 108 -1.87 -22.49 -3.07
CA PHE A 108 -0.94 -21.37 -3.02
C PHE A 108 -0.26 -21.24 -1.66
N HIS A 109 -0.99 -21.48 -0.56
CA HIS A 109 -0.40 -21.45 0.78
C HIS A 109 0.68 -22.54 0.97
N GLN A 110 0.49 -23.72 0.36
CA GLN A 110 1.47 -24.82 0.44
C GLN A 110 2.66 -24.61 -0.51
N THR A 111 2.41 -24.10 -1.71
CA THR A 111 3.42 -23.95 -2.77
C THR A 111 4.29 -22.71 -2.55
N VAL A 112 3.71 -21.61 -2.06
CA VAL A 112 4.43 -20.38 -1.78
C VAL A 112 4.82 -20.38 -0.30
N GLN A 113 5.94 -21.03 0.03
CA GLN A 113 6.57 -20.90 1.34
C GLN A 113 7.14 -19.49 1.49
N VAL A 114 6.32 -18.54 1.93
CA VAL A 114 6.77 -17.23 2.35
C VAL A 114 7.46 -17.40 3.71
N HIS A 115 8.79 -17.34 3.73
CA HIS A 115 9.60 -17.26 4.95
C HIS A 115 9.89 -15.80 5.32
#